data_AF-A0A1D1YKF0-F1
#
_entry.id   AF-A0A1D1YKF0-F1
#
_cell.length_a   1.000
_cell.length_b   1.000
_cell.length_c   1.000
_cell.angle_alpha   90.00
_cell.angle_beta   90.00
_cell.angle_gamma   90.00
#
_symmetry.space_group_name_H-M   'P 1'
#
loop_
_entity.id
_entity.type
_entity.pdbx_description
1 polymer ?
#
loop_
_entity_poly.entity_id
_entity_poly.type
_entity_poly.pdbx_seq_one_letter_code
_entity_poly.pdbx_strand_id
1 'polypeptide(L)'
;MHLQVDVIESQWNILQAHVQDCQDFTELVGFHQEYLSALISQSFLDIGSVSRILDSIMKLCLQFCWNIERHESSSTSSELEQIIEEFNKKSNSLYTILRSSRLAGSQRAPSLRRFLMRLNFNSFFEVRGLNVIRSRPTMPVL
;
A
#
# COMPACT_ATOMS: atom_id res chain seq x y z
N MET A 1 8.69 -4.81 3.69
CA MET A 1 9.89 -3.95 3.57
C MET A 1 9.58 -2.44 3.64
N HIS A 2 8.59 -1.90 2.90
CA HIS A 2 8.34 -0.44 2.91
C HIS A 2 8.10 0.15 4.32
N LEU A 3 7.13 -0.39 5.06
CA LEU A 3 6.81 0.11 6.41
C LEU A 3 7.98 -0.08 7.39
N GLN A 4 8.54 -1.28 7.45
CA GLN A 4 9.60 -1.60 8.41
C GLN A 4 10.91 -0.84 8.14
N VAL A 5 11.44 -0.92 6.91
CA VAL A 5 12.78 -0.40 6.61
C VAL A 5 12.72 1.08 6.20
N ASP A 6 11.82 1.45 5.27
CA ASP A 6 11.82 2.82 4.74
C ASP A 6 11.16 3.83 5.70
N VAL A 7 10.31 3.37 6.63
CA VAL A 7 9.59 4.25 7.57
C VAL A 7 10.09 4.03 9.00
N ILE A 8 9.89 2.85 9.59
CA ILE A 8 10.19 2.62 11.01
C ILE A 8 11.69 2.76 11.30
N GLU A 9 12.54 1.98 10.63
CA GLU A 9 13.99 2.01 10.88
C GLU A 9 14.60 3.37 10.50
N SER A 10 14.17 3.96 9.39
CA SER A 10 14.66 5.29 8.97
C SER A 10 14.30 6.39 9.97
N GLN A 11 13.07 6.43 10.47
CA GLN A 11 12.64 7.45 11.43
C GLN A 11 13.23 7.18 12.81
N TRP A 12 13.42 5.91 13.19
CA TRP A 12 14.08 5.52 14.43
C TRP A 12 15.52 6.04 14.50
N ASN A 13 16.28 5.89 13.42
CA ASN A 13 17.66 6.39 13.37
C ASN A 13 17.76 7.92 13.57
N ILE A 14 16.78 8.67 13.02
CA ILE A 14 16.70 10.12 13.21
C ILE A 14 16.41 10.46 14.67
N LEU A 15 15.40 9.83 15.26
CA LEU A 15 15.06 10.02 16.67
C LEU A 15 16.25 9.65 17.58
N GLN A 16 16.92 8.53 17.31
CA GLN A 16 18.05 8.07 18.10
C GLN A 16 19.20 9.09 18.08
N ALA A 17 19.50 9.70 16.93
CA ALA A 17 20.51 10.76 16.86
C ALA A 17 20.13 11.96 17.73
N HIS A 18 18.88 12.43 17.64
CA HIS A 18 18.40 13.53 18.47
C HIS A 18 18.44 13.21 19.97
N VAL A 19 18.06 11.99 20.37
CA VAL A 19 18.08 11.55 21.78
C VAL A 19 19.49 11.54 22.36
N GLN A 20 20.51 11.17 21.57
CA GLN A 20 21.91 11.12 22.05
C GLN A 20 22.50 12.51 22.30
N ASP A 21 22.10 13.50 21.51
CA ASP A 21 22.65 14.85 21.57
C ASP A 21 21.83 15.81 22.45
N CYS A 22 20.57 15.47 22.74
CA CYS A 22 19.66 16.34 23.48
C CYS A 22 19.94 16.35 24.99
N GLN A 23 19.94 17.54 25.58
CA GLN A 23 20.12 17.77 27.02
C GLN A 23 18.86 18.38 27.67
N ASP A 24 17.81 18.64 26.89
CA ASP A 24 16.56 19.26 27.33
C ASP A 24 15.37 18.30 27.15
N PHE A 25 14.61 18.08 28.23
CA PHE A 25 13.48 17.15 28.19
C PHE A 25 12.32 17.63 27.31
N THR A 26 12.11 18.94 27.22
CA THR A 26 11.03 19.52 26.39
C THR A 26 11.33 19.33 24.91
N GLU A 27 12.58 19.54 24.51
CA GLU A 27 13.04 19.25 23.14
C GLU A 27 12.90 17.76 22.81
N LEU A 28 13.29 16.88 23.74
CA LEU A 28 13.14 15.43 23.58
C LEU A 28 11.68 15.02 23.31
N VAL A 29 10.73 15.61 24.05
CA VAL A 29 9.29 15.39 23.82
C VAL A 29 8.88 15.87 22.42
N GLY A 30 9.41 17.01 21.97
CA GLY A 30 9.21 17.52 20.61
C GLY A 30 9.68 16.53 19.54
N PHE A 31 10.91 16.04 19.62
CA PHE A 31 11.45 15.06 18.66
C PHE A 31 10.64 13.76 18.63
N HIS A 32 10.17 13.28 19.79
CA HIS A 32 9.33 12.10 19.84
C HIS A 32 7.96 12.32 19.18
N GLN A 33 7.35 13.51 19.35
CA GLN A 33 6.10 13.85 18.67
C GLN A 33 6.28 13.94 17.15
N GLU A 34 7.38 14.53 16.69
CA GLU A 34 7.74 14.58 15.27
C GLU A 34 7.95 13.18 14.69
N TYR A 35 8.63 12.30 15.41
CA TYR A 35 8.81 10.89 15.05
C TYR A 35 7.46 10.19 14.85
N LEU A 36 6.53 10.30 15.81
CA LEU A 36 5.21 9.68 15.71
C LEU A 36 4.39 10.26 14.54
N SER A 37 4.42 11.58 14.36
CA SER A 37 3.78 12.26 13.25
C SER A 37 4.32 11.76 11.90
N ALA A 38 5.64 11.61 11.79
CA ALA A 38 6.31 11.08 10.62
C ALA A 38 5.92 9.62 10.35
N LEU A 39 5.87 8.75 11.36
CA LEU A 39 5.43 7.35 11.21
C LEU A 39 4.02 7.27 10.65
N ILE A 40 3.08 8.02 11.24
CA ILE A 40 1.66 8.00 10.82
C ILE A 40 1.53 8.49 9.38
N SER A 41 2.15 9.63 9.08
CA SER A 41 2.09 10.33 7.79
C SER A 41 2.76 9.54 6.65
N GLN A 42 3.97 9.01 6.88
CA GLN A 42 4.73 8.29 5.87
C GLN A 42 4.26 6.84 5.67
N SER A 43 3.53 6.28 6.65
CA SER A 43 2.83 5.00 6.51
C SER A 43 1.45 5.15 5.86
N PHE A 44 1.01 6.38 5.56
CA PHE A 44 -0.31 6.70 5.02
C PHE A 44 -1.49 6.27 5.91
N LEU A 45 -1.25 6.05 7.21
CA LEU A 45 -2.26 5.59 8.15
C LEU A 45 -3.26 6.67 8.53
N ASP A 46 -2.87 7.95 8.37
CA ASP A 46 -3.77 9.09 8.51
C ASP A 46 -4.80 9.21 7.36
N ILE A 47 -4.55 8.54 6.24
CA ILE A 47 -5.47 8.53 5.11
C ILE A 47 -6.45 7.36 5.29
N GLY A 48 -7.61 7.66 5.87
CA GLY A 48 -8.62 6.65 6.18
C GLY A 48 -9.03 5.75 4.99
N SER A 49 -9.02 6.28 3.76
CA SER A 49 -9.29 5.46 2.56
C SER A 49 -8.18 4.46 2.24
N VAL A 50 -6.91 4.84 2.42
CA VAL A 50 -5.76 3.93 2.23
C VAL A 50 -5.77 2.85 3.29
N SER A 51 -5.93 3.22 4.56
CA SER A 51 -5.99 2.28 5.68
C SER A 51 -7.11 1.24 5.51
N ARG A 52 -8.33 1.67 5.14
CA ARG A 52 -9.46 0.76 4.88
C ARG A 52 -9.21 -0.20 3.70
N ILE A 53 -8.58 0.28 2.63
CA ILE A 53 -8.28 -0.57 1.47
C ILE A 53 -7.19 -1.58 1.82
N LEU A 54 -6.15 -1.18 2.56
CA LEU A 54 -5.12 -2.10 3.03
C LEU A 54 -5.70 -3.18 3.95
N ASP A 55 -6.54 -2.81 4.92
CA ASP A 55 -7.26 -3.77 5.76
C ASP A 55 -8.10 -4.76 4.93
N SER A 56 -8.85 -4.26 3.94
CA SER A 56 -9.61 -5.11 3.03
C SER A 56 -8.72 -6.07 2.22
N ILE A 57 -7.57 -5.62 1.74
CA ILE A 57 -6.62 -6.45 0.99
C ILE A 57 -6.04 -7.54 1.91
N MET A 58 -5.63 -7.19 3.13
CA MET A 58 -5.09 -8.14 4.10
C MET A 58 -6.11 -9.22 4.47
N LYS A 59 -7.38 -8.83 4.68
CA LYS A 59 -8.48 -9.78 4.92
C LYS A 59 -8.70 -10.73 3.74
N LEU A 60 -8.63 -10.24 2.51
CA LEU A 60 -8.71 -11.08 1.30
C LEU A 60 -7.54 -12.07 1.22
N CYS A 61 -6.32 -11.64 1.57
CA CYS A 61 -5.16 -12.54 1.63
C CYS A 61 -5.34 -13.64 2.70
N LEU A 62 -5.88 -13.30 3.87
CA LEU A 62 -6.18 -14.31 4.91
C LEU A 62 -7.27 -15.28 4.46
N GLN A 63 -8.34 -14.76 3.84
CA GLN A 63 -9.40 -15.59 3.27
C GLN A 63 -8.87 -16.55 2.20
N PHE A 64 -7.95 -16.07 1.35
CA PHE A 64 -7.25 -16.91 0.38
C PHE A 64 -6.46 -18.04 1.05
N CYS A 65 -5.66 -17.74 2.08
CA CYS A 65 -4.90 -18.75 2.82
C CYS A 65 -5.84 -19.81 3.43
N TRP A 66 -6.92 -19.38 4.09
CA TRP A 66 -7.89 -20.31 4.69
C TRP A 66 -8.61 -21.17 3.65
N ASN A 67 -8.93 -20.61 2.47
CA ASN A 67 -9.54 -21.37 1.40
C ASN A 67 -8.59 -22.42 0.82
N ILE A 68 -7.28 -22.17 0.78
CA ILE A 68 -6.29 -23.18 0.38
C ILE A 68 -6.13 -24.25 1.46
N GLU A 69 -6.01 -23.85 2.73
CA GLU A 69 -5.82 -24.78 3.85
C GLU A 69 -7.01 -25.73 4.07
N ARG A 70 -8.23 -25.30 3.72
CA ARG A 70 -9.46 -26.10 3.88
C ARG A 70 -9.72 -27.12 2.77
N HIS A 71 -8.93 -27.15 1.68
CA HIS A 71 -9.30 -27.92 0.48
C HIS A 71 -8.34 -29.07 0.11
N GLU A 72 -8.90 -30.29 -0.01
CA GLU A 72 -8.27 -31.46 -0.65
C GLU A 72 -8.80 -31.77 -2.08
N SER A 73 -9.98 -31.30 -2.53
CA SER A 73 -10.43 -31.61 -3.91
C SER A 73 -11.60 -30.76 -4.45
N SER A 74 -11.37 -30.14 -5.62
CA SER A 74 -12.27 -29.85 -6.75
C SER A 74 -13.44 -28.83 -6.70
N SER A 75 -13.82 -28.22 -5.57
CA SER A 75 -14.99 -27.27 -5.54
C SER A 75 -14.64 -25.76 -5.49
N THR A 76 -13.36 -25.39 -5.51
CA THR A 76 -12.87 -24.06 -5.08
C THR A 76 -12.79 -22.97 -6.17
N SER A 77 -13.08 -23.27 -7.45
CA SER A 77 -12.77 -22.32 -8.55
C SER A 77 -13.49 -20.98 -8.40
N SER A 78 -14.80 -21.00 -8.12
CA SER A 78 -15.62 -19.78 -8.08
C SER A 78 -15.26 -18.84 -6.92
N GLU A 79 -15.05 -19.38 -5.71
CA GLU A 79 -14.65 -18.56 -4.56
C GLU A 79 -13.24 -17.97 -4.73
N LEU A 80 -12.33 -18.75 -5.32
CA LEU A 80 -10.98 -18.29 -5.63
C LEU A 80 -11.01 -17.18 -6.68
N GLU A 81 -11.81 -17.34 -7.73
CA GLU A 81 -12.02 -16.33 -8.77
C GLU A 81 -12.55 -15.02 -8.18
N GLN A 82 -13.53 -15.09 -7.27
CA GLN A 82 -14.06 -13.92 -6.56
C GLN A 82 -13.00 -13.21 -5.72
N ILE A 83 -12.19 -13.96 -4.96
CA ILE A 83 -11.09 -13.40 -4.16
C ILE A 83 -10.07 -12.71 -5.06
N ILE A 84 -9.71 -13.33 -6.19
CA ILE A 84 -8.79 -12.76 -7.18
C ILE A 84 -9.36 -11.46 -7.75
N GLU A 85 -10.64 -11.44 -8.13
CA GLU A 85 -11.29 -10.26 -8.70
C GLU A 85 -11.32 -9.09 -7.71
N GLU A 86 -11.75 -9.34 -6.47
CA GLU A 86 -11.80 -8.30 -5.44
C GLU A 86 -10.41 -7.81 -5.03
N PHE A 87 -9.43 -8.71 -4.94
CA PHE A 87 -8.04 -8.32 -4.69
C PHE A 87 -7.53 -7.38 -5.79
N ASN A 88 -7.79 -7.71 -7.07
CA ASN A 88 -7.38 -6.86 -8.19
C ASN A 88 -8.08 -5.50 -8.15
N LYS A 89 -9.40 -5.46 -7.90
CA LYS A 89 -10.15 -4.19 -7.79
C LYS A 89 -9.57 -3.31 -6.69
N LYS A 90 -9.40 -3.86 -5.49
CA LYS A 90 -8.87 -3.13 -4.32
C LYS A 90 -7.43 -2.65 -4.54
N SER A 91 -6.59 -3.48 -5.13
CA SER A 91 -5.20 -3.12 -5.47
C SER A 91 -5.12 -1.99 -6.50
N ASN A 92 -5.98 -2.01 -7.53
CA ASN A 92 -6.07 -0.91 -8.50
C ASN A 92 -6.59 0.39 -7.85
N SER A 93 -7.59 0.30 -6.98
CA SER A 93 -8.09 1.47 -6.23
C SER A 93 -7.00 2.06 -5.33
N LEU A 94 -6.24 1.20 -4.64
CA LEU A 94 -5.10 1.62 -3.81
C LEU A 94 -4.07 2.39 -4.65
N TYR A 95 -3.64 1.82 -5.77
CA TYR A 95 -2.68 2.46 -6.67
C TYR A 95 -3.19 3.82 -7.19
N THR A 96 -4.47 3.90 -7.58
CA THR A 96 -5.10 5.14 -8.05
C THR A 96 -5.12 6.23 -6.97
N ILE A 97 -5.48 5.86 -5.73
CA ILE A 97 -5.50 6.81 -4.60
C ILE A 97 -4.09 7.33 -4.33
N LEU A 98 -3.11 6.42 -4.24
CA LEU A 98 -1.72 6.77 -3.95
C LEU A 98 -1.08 7.61 -5.06
N ARG A 99 -1.46 7.42 -6.33
CA ARG A 99 -0.98 8.22 -7.47
C ARG A 99 -1.63 9.60 -7.55
N SER A 100 -2.71 9.87 -6.81
CA SER A 100 -3.42 11.14 -6.89
C SER A 100 -2.47 12.32 -6.62
N SER A 101 -2.62 13.38 -7.43
CA SER A 101 -1.75 14.58 -7.40
C SER A 101 -1.73 15.28 -6.03
N ARG A 102 -2.78 15.11 -5.23
CA ARG A 102 -2.89 15.61 -3.86
C ARG A 102 -1.83 15.01 -2.93
N LEU A 103 -1.42 13.77 -3.16
CA LEU A 103 -0.40 13.09 -2.35
C LEU A 103 1.02 13.29 -2.92
N ALA A 104 1.12 13.40 -4.25
CA ALA A 104 2.40 13.58 -4.96
C ALA A 104 3.09 14.95 -4.71
N GLY A 105 2.35 15.97 -4.27
CA GLY A 105 2.88 17.30 -3.94
C GLY A 105 3.17 17.55 -2.45
N SER A 106 2.97 16.56 -1.57
CA SER A 106 3.14 16.72 -0.11
C SER A 106 4.57 16.39 0.35
N GLN A 107 4.95 16.74 1.60
CA GLN A 107 6.21 16.27 2.22
C GLN A 107 6.35 14.73 2.24
N ARG A 108 5.25 14.00 2.01
CA ARG A 108 5.22 12.52 1.90
C ARG A 108 5.67 12.02 0.52
N ALA A 109 5.89 12.92 -0.44
CA ALA A 109 6.20 12.59 -1.83
C ALA A 109 7.41 11.65 -2.00
N PRO A 110 8.51 11.75 -1.23
CA PRO A 110 9.65 10.84 -1.39
C PRO A 110 9.31 9.39 -1.01
N SER A 111 8.70 9.20 0.18
CA SER A 111 8.30 7.88 0.69
C SER A 111 7.19 7.27 -0.16
N LEU A 112 6.21 8.09 -0.55
CA LEU A 112 5.14 7.70 -1.48
C LEU A 112 5.67 7.28 -2.84
N ARG A 113 6.61 8.04 -3.42
CA ARG A 113 7.20 7.71 -4.71
C ARG A 113 7.95 6.38 -4.66
N ARG A 114 8.72 6.13 -3.60
CA ARG A 114 9.42 4.85 -3.40
C ARG A 114 8.44 3.69 -3.24
N PHE A 115 7.38 3.87 -2.46
CA PHE A 115 6.33 2.86 -2.30
C PHE A 115 5.64 2.56 -3.63
N LEU A 116 5.22 3.59 -4.36
CA LEU A 116 4.57 3.46 -5.67
C LEU A 116 5.45 2.75 -6.70
N MET A 117 6.76 3.02 -6.73
CA MET A 117 7.68 2.31 -7.63
C MET A 117 7.78 0.81 -7.29
N ARG A 118 7.81 0.46 -6.00
CA ARG A 118 7.82 -0.95 -5.56
C ARG A 118 6.47 -1.62 -5.80
N LEU A 119 5.37 -0.91 -5.59
CA LEU A 119 4.01 -1.41 -5.81
C LEU A 119 3.75 -1.64 -7.30
N ASN A 120 4.13 -0.69 -8.16
CA ASN A 120 4.01 -0.76 -9.62
C ASN A 120 5.28 -1.29 -10.29
N PHE A 121 5.91 -2.31 -9.69
CA PHE A 121 7.08 -2.95 -10.28
C PHE A 121 6.73 -3.51 -11.67
N ASN A 122 7.64 -3.36 -12.64
CA ASN A 122 7.42 -3.70 -14.05
C ASN A 122 6.14 -3.09 -14.67
N SER A 123 5.71 -1.92 -14.18
CA SER A 123 4.50 -1.25 -14.63
C SER A 123 3.25 -2.14 -14.55
N PHE A 124 3.19 -3.07 -13.59
CA PHE A 124 2.11 -4.05 -13.46
C PHE A 124 0.70 -3.44 -13.56
N PHE A 125 0.46 -2.33 -12.86
CA PHE A 125 -0.85 -1.66 -12.87
C PHE A 125 -1.12 -0.91 -14.18
N GLU A 126 -0.07 -0.37 -14.81
CA GLU A 126 -0.21 0.37 -16.08
C GLU A 126 -0.39 -0.60 -17.26
N VAL A 127 0.35 -1.71 -17.28
CA VAL A 127 0.26 -2.77 -18.30
C VAL A 127 -1.07 -3.52 -18.19
N ARG A 128 -1.54 -3.82 -16.98
CA ARG A 128 -2.87 -4.43 -16.80
C ARG A 128 -4.01 -3.47 -17.13
N GLY A 129 -3.89 -2.19 -16.80
CA GLY A 129 -4.83 -1.16 -17.24
C GLY A 129 -4.92 -1.07 -18.77
N LEU A 130 -3.79 -1.19 -19.47
CA LEU A 130 -3.73 -1.24 -20.94
C LEU A 130 -4.30 -2.54 -21.52
N ASN A 131 -4.14 -3.67 -20.85
CA ASN A 131 -4.68 -4.97 -21.30
C ASN A 131 -6.20 -5.07 -21.16
N VAL A 132 -6.82 -4.37 -20.19
CA VAL A 132 -8.28 -4.25 -20.09
C VAL A 132 -8.87 -3.42 -21.24
N ILE A 133 -8.12 -2.45 -21.77
CA ILE A 133 -8.54 -1.64 -22.93
C ILE A 133 -8.41 -2.42 -24.25
N ARG A 134 -7.44 -3.35 -24.35
CA ARG A 134 -7.20 -4.15 -25.56
C ARG A 134 -8.15 -5.35 -25.74
N SER A 135 -8.85 -5.79 -24.69
CA SER A 135 -9.74 -6.97 -24.75
C SER A 135 -11.13 -6.70 -25.32
N ARG A 136 -11.36 -5.57 -26.00
CA ARG A 136 -12.60 -5.34 -26.78
C ARG A 136 -12.31 -5.39 -28.29
N PRO A 137 -12.22 -6.58 -28.91
CA PRO A 137 -12.40 -6.68 -30.35
C PRO A 137 -13.88 -6.40 -30.64
N THR A 138 -14.17 -5.23 -31.21
CA THR A 138 -15.43 -5.00 -31.92
C THR A 138 -15.47 -5.96 -33.10
N MET A 139 -16.23 -7.04 -32.97
CA MET A 139 -16.62 -7.87 -34.11
C MET A 139 -17.42 -7.00 -35.08
N PRO A 140 -17.06 -6.93 -36.38
CA PRO A 140 -17.92 -6.34 -37.38
C PRO A 140 -19.13 -7.25 -37.56
N VAL A 141 -20.32 -6.68 -37.43
CA VAL A 141 -21.57 -7.32 -37.85
C VAL A 141 -21.58 -7.32 -39.38
N LEU A 142 -21.58 -8.50 -39.98
CA LEU A 142 -22.00 -8.75 -41.36
C LEU A 142 -23.09 -9.82 -41.34
#